data_AF-I0V274-F1
#
_entry.id   AF-I0V274-F1
#
_cell.length_a   1.000
_cell.length_b   1.000
_cell.length_c   1.000
_cell.angle_alpha   90.00
_cell.angle_beta   90.00
_cell.angle_gamma   90.00
#
_symmetry.space_group_name_H-M   'P 1'
#
loop_
_entity.id
_entity.type
_entity.pdbx_description
1 polymer ?
#
loop_
_entity_poly.entity_id
_entity_poly.type
_entity_poly.pdbx_seq_one_letter_code
_entity_poly.pdbx_strand_id
1 'polypeptide(L)'
;MSPNSSPRPARLRPIFGYIAVVGMLPYLVLKLFWIAGVEIGVTEPGVMTTALMRGANSFTAFMEFVAIVVVLALTHGWGMRFPAWLIVFPMWVGTGLLAPIVVSAPAIGTDFLAAGSANGALAPWVTPVVYASFFWQGVALLTAFVLHARVRWTHVFDTRPSARGVGPIGVTGAVLAFVVAVGEFRDTFGEERLAMVVIGIVQSLAALAAVSGAVLLSVRGRHWLTTVLLWTGSSTLFASNFWAAFGMAAMGADSSDTLSWLMVAAGCLAGLLLAFTFLSRVATGSRERQDSRDDHTATSARSLPHAL
;
A
#
# COMPACT_ATOMS: atom_id res chain seq x y z
N MET A 1 15.12 -40.63 -5.51
CA MET A 1 13.79 -40.59 -6.15
C MET A 1 12.86 -39.82 -5.23
N SER A 2 12.43 -38.62 -5.63
CA SER A 2 11.59 -37.73 -4.80
C SER A 2 10.15 -37.80 -5.28
N PRO A 3 9.19 -38.28 -4.47
CA PRO A 3 7.79 -38.27 -4.84
C PRO A 3 7.11 -36.99 -4.35
N ASN A 4 6.30 -36.40 -5.23
CA ASN A 4 5.18 -35.50 -4.92
C ASN A 4 5.47 -34.04 -4.50
N SER A 5 5.81 -33.20 -5.48
CA SER A 5 5.29 -31.83 -5.53
C SER A 5 4.48 -31.66 -6.82
N SER A 6 3.16 -31.82 -6.70
CA SER A 6 2.23 -31.69 -7.82
C SER A 6 2.38 -30.32 -8.54
N PRO A 7 2.45 -30.24 -9.88
CA PRO A 7 2.55 -28.99 -10.66
C PRO A 7 1.35 -28.02 -10.56
N ARG A 8 0.30 -28.40 -9.81
CA ARG A 8 -1.01 -27.75 -9.79
C ARG A 8 -1.01 -26.32 -9.20
N PRO A 9 -0.26 -25.99 -8.14
CA PRO A 9 -0.24 -24.63 -7.58
C PRO A 9 0.29 -23.59 -8.56
N ALA A 10 1.26 -23.95 -9.41
CA ALA A 10 1.84 -23.04 -10.39
C ALA A 10 0.86 -22.69 -11.52
N ARG A 11 -0.02 -23.64 -11.91
CA ARG A 11 -1.00 -23.45 -12.99
C ARG A 11 -2.21 -22.60 -12.58
N LEU A 12 -2.54 -22.54 -11.29
CA LEU A 12 -3.69 -21.77 -10.78
C LEU A 12 -3.36 -20.29 -10.54
N ARG A 13 -2.08 -19.91 -10.41
CA ARG A 13 -1.68 -18.52 -10.13
C ARG A 13 -2.23 -17.52 -11.16
N PRO A 14 -2.12 -17.74 -12.49
CA PRO A 14 -2.71 -16.85 -13.49
C PRO A 14 -4.23 -16.69 -13.35
N ILE A 15 -4.95 -17.76 -12.98
CA ILE A 15 -6.40 -17.76 -12.79
C ILE A 15 -6.77 -16.79 -11.66
N PHE A 16 -6.06 -16.84 -10.52
CA PHE A 16 -6.26 -15.88 -9.43
C PHE A 16 -5.95 -14.44 -9.87
N GLY A 17 -4.98 -14.24 -10.76
CA GLY A 17 -4.71 -12.94 -11.38
C GLY A 17 -5.91 -12.40 -12.16
N TYR A 18 -6.52 -13.23 -13.01
CA TYR A 18 -7.71 -12.81 -13.76
C TYR A 18 -8.93 -12.58 -12.86
N ILE A 19 -9.12 -13.42 -11.84
CA ILE A 19 -10.17 -13.24 -10.84
C ILE A 19 -9.99 -11.89 -10.11
N ALA A 20 -8.76 -11.53 -9.77
CA ALA A 20 -8.46 -10.22 -9.19
C ALA A 20 -8.88 -9.08 -10.13
N VAL A 21 -8.48 -9.16 -11.41
CA VAL A 21 -8.82 -8.16 -12.43
C VAL A 21 -10.33 -8.01 -12.60
N VAL A 22 -11.09 -9.12 -12.65
CA VAL A 22 -12.55 -9.07 -12.82
C VAL A 22 -13.23 -8.20 -11.75
N GLY A 23 -12.78 -8.26 -10.49
CA GLY A 23 -13.36 -7.41 -9.43
C GLY A 23 -12.86 -5.96 -9.43
N MET A 24 -11.79 -5.63 -10.16
CA MET A 24 -11.32 -4.25 -10.38
C MET A 24 -12.08 -3.56 -11.52
N LEU A 25 -12.50 -4.33 -12.53
CA LEU A 25 -13.12 -3.80 -13.75
C LEU A 25 -14.35 -2.90 -13.52
N PRO A 26 -15.27 -3.16 -12.57
CA PRO A 26 -16.45 -2.31 -12.40
C PRO A 26 -16.07 -0.85 -12.15
N TYR A 27 -15.10 -0.59 -11.27
CA TYR A 27 -14.65 0.77 -10.99
C TYR A 27 -13.89 1.40 -12.17
N LEU A 28 -12.98 0.65 -12.80
CA LEU A 28 -12.25 1.14 -13.97
C LEU A 28 -13.22 1.50 -15.12
N VAL A 29 -14.22 0.67 -15.38
CA VAL A 29 -15.22 0.91 -16.43
C VAL A 29 -16.04 2.17 -16.14
N LEU A 30 -16.48 2.39 -14.89
CA LEU A 30 -17.15 3.64 -14.49
C LEU A 30 -16.28 4.86 -14.81
N LYS A 31 -14.99 4.81 -14.47
CA LYS A 31 -14.06 5.90 -14.76
C LYS A 31 -13.89 6.16 -16.25
N LEU A 32 -13.78 5.11 -17.05
CA LEU A 32 -13.67 5.23 -18.51
C LEU A 32 -14.92 5.85 -19.13
N PHE A 33 -16.12 5.49 -18.65
CA PHE A 33 -17.36 6.16 -19.06
C PHE A 33 -17.36 7.64 -18.71
N TRP A 34 -17.03 8.00 -17.47
CA TRP A 34 -16.97 9.40 -17.04
C TRP A 34 -15.94 10.22 -17.83
N ILE A 35 -14.76 9.64 -18.14
CA ILE A 35 -13.74 10.27 -18.99
C ILE A 35 -14.29 10.52 -20.40
N ALA A 36 -15.02 9.55 -20.96
CA ALA A 36 -15.69 9.66 -22.26
C ALA A 36 -16.89 10.63 -22.25
N GLY A 37 -17.27 11.18 -21.09
CA GLY A 37 -18.43 12.07 -20.93
C GLY A 37 -19.76 11.33 -20.78
N VAL A 38 -19.73 10.01 -20.58
CA VAL A 38 -20.92 9.21 -20.26
C VAL A 38 -21.09 9.19 -18.75
N GLU A 39 -22.04 9.97 -18.24
CA GLU A 39 -22.27 10.19 -16.81
C GLU A 39 -23.11 9.07 -16.15
N ILE A 40 -22.72 7.82 -16.37
CA ILE A 40 -23.42 6.66 -15.78
C ILE A 40 -23.40 6.73 -14.25
N GLY A 41 -24.57 6.60 -13.62
CA GLY A 41 -24.70 6.65 -12.16
C GLY A 41 -24.46 8.03 -11.55
N VAL A 42 -24.42 9.10 -12.34
CA VAL A 42 -24.36 10.49 -11.84
C VAL A 42 -25.78 11.03 -11.73
N THR A 43 -26.11 11.67 -10.60
CA THR A 43 -27.43 12.27 -10.37
C THR A 43 -27.48 13.76 -10.70
N GLU A 44 -26.32 14.42 -10.73
CA GLU A 44 -26.18 15.83 -11.07
C GLU A 44 -25.45 15.98 -12.41
N PRO A 45 -26.17 16.30 -13.50
CA PRO A 45 -25.57 16.37 -14.83
C PRO A 45 -24.45 17.41 -14.93
N GLY A 46 -23.40 17.08 -15.68
CA GLY A 46 -22.27 17.95 -15.97
C GLY A 46 -21.13 17.87 -14.97
N VAL A 47 -21.35 17.34 -13.75
CA VAL A 47 -20.33 17.24 -12.69
C VAL A 47 -19.11 16.44 -13.16
N MET A 48 -19.31 15.35 -13.91
CA MET A 48 -18.20 14.50 -14.38
C MET A 48 -17.52 15.03 -15.64
N THR A 49 -18.16 15.96 -16.35
CA THR A 49 -17.65 16.49 -17.62
C THR A 49 -16.69 17.68 -17.46
N THR A 50 -16.58 18.25 -16.27
CA THR A 50 -15.63 19.35 -15.98
C THR A 50 -14.18 18.90 -16.24
N ALA A 51 -13.32 19.82 -16.68
CA ALA A 51 -11.92 19.51 -16.95
C ALA A 51 -11.20 18.94 -15.70
N LEU A 52 -11.52 19.50 -14.54
CA LEU A 52 -11.02 19.05 -13.24
C LEU A 52 -11.43 17.59 -12.97
N MET A 53 -12.72 17.28 -13.06
CA MET A 53 -13.22 15.93 -12.77
C MET A 53 -12.76 14.91 -13.81
N ARG A 54 -12.64 15.28 -15.09
CA ARG A 54 -12.02 14.41 -16.11
C ARG A 54 -10.55 14.12 -15.79
N GLY A 55 -9.80 15.11 -15.32
CA GLY A 55 -8.43 14.94 -14.84
C GLY A 55 -8.35 13.97 -13.67
N ALA A 56 -9.21 14.15 -12.66
CA ALA A 56 -9.28 13.27 -11.49
C ALA A 56 -9.69 11.82 -11.85
N ASN A 57 -10.65 11.67 -12.74
CA ASN A 57 -11.07 10.37 -13.26
C ASN A 57 -9.96 9.70 -14.07
N SER A 58 -9.23 10.46 -14.89
CA SER A 58 -8.09 9.93 -15.68
C SER A 58 -6.96 9.45 -14.77
N PHE A 59 -6.62 10.23 -13.74
CA PHE A 59 -5.59 9.85 -12.78
C PHE A 59 -5.95 8.58 -12.01
N THR A 60 -7.19 8.50 -11.52
CA THR A 60 -7.66 7.30 -10.80
C THR A 60 -7.80 6.08 -11.71
N ALA A 61 -8.20 6.24 -12.97
CA ALA A 61 -8.20 5.16 -13.96
C ALA A 61 -6.77 4.66 -14.26
N PHE A 62 -5.79 5.57 -14.33
CA PHE A 62 -4.39 5.20 -14.49
C PHE A 62 -3.88 4.39 -13.29
N MET A 63 -4.24 4.78 -12.06
CA MET A 63 -3.90 4.00 -10.86
C MET A 63 -4.48 2.58 -10.90
N GLU A 64 -5.75 2.44 -11.30
CA GLU A 64 -6.39 1.13 -11.50
C GLU A 64 -5.69 0.30 -12.57
N PHE A 65 -5.31 0.92 -13.69
CA PHE A 65 -4.56 0.23 -14.73
C PHE A 65 -3.20 -0.29 -14.20
N VAL A 66 -2.48 0.53 -13.43
CA VAL A 66 -1.23 0.11 -12.77
C VAL A 66 -1.49 -1.05 -11.81
N ALA A 67 -2.57 -1.01 -11.02
CA ALA A 67 -2.95 -2.09 -10.12
C ALA A 67 -3.21 -3.41 -10.87
N ILE A 68 -3.91 -3.36 -12.01
CA ILE A 68 -4.14 -4.50 -12.90
C ILE A 68 -2.81 -5.07 -13.42
N VAL A 69 -1.92 -4.22 -13.93
CA VAL A 69 -0.60 -4.68 -14.42
C VAL A 69 0.21 -5.33 -13.29
N VAL A 70 0.18 -4.74 -12.09
CA VAL A 70 0.88 -5.26 -10.92
C VAL A 70 0.31 -6.61 -10.49
N VAL A 71 -1.02 -6.77 -10.38
CA VAL A 71 -1.59 -8.06 -9.96
C VAL A 71 -1.28 -9.17 -10.96
N LEU A 72 -1.30 -8.85 -12.26
CA LEU A 72 -0.91 -9.78 -13.31
C LEU A 72 0.58 -10.14 -13.22
N ALA A 73 1.46 -9.16 -12.97
CA ALA A 73 2.88 -9.42 -12.74
C ALA A 73 3.11 -10.32 -11.51
N LEU A 74 2.40 -10.08 -10.40
CA LEU A 74 2.54 -10.88 -9.18
C LEU A 74 2.13 -12.35 -9.38
N THR A 75 1.12 -12.57 -10.22
CA THR A 75 0.48 -13.86 -10.44
C THR A 75 1.06 -14.65 -11.62
N HIS A 76 1.79 -14.01 -12.53
CA HIS A 76 2.40 -14.66 -13.69
C HIS A 76 3.91 -14.80 -13.59
N GLY A 77 4.47 -15.79 -14.31
CA GLY A 77 5.91 -16.06 -14.29
C GLY A 77 6.77 -14.91 -14.84
N TRP A 78 6.24 -14.09 -15.75
CA TRP A 78 6.98 -12.94 -16.31
C TRP A 78 7.24 -11.84 -15.29
N GLY A 79 6.42 -11.72 -14.24
CA GLY A 79 6.64 -10.68 -13.23
C GLY A 79 7.90 -10.85 -12.40
N MET A 80 8.49 -12.04 -12.39
CA MET A 80 9.81 -12.29 -11.79
C MET A 80 10.94 -11.53 -12.50
N ARG A 81 10.72 -11.10 -13.75
CA ARG A 81 11.72 -10.39 -14.57
C ARG A 81 11.75 -8.89 -14.36
N PHE A 82 10.71 -8.29 -13.75
CA PHE A 82 10.72 -6.83 -13.57
C PHE A 82 11.78 -6.39 -12.58
N PRO A 83 12.35 -5.19 -12.75
CA PRO A 83 12.99 -4.46 -11.66
C PRO A 83 12.10 -4.45 -10.40
N ALA A 84 12.68 -4.76 -9.23
CA ALA A 84 11.92 -4.88 -7.98
C ALA A 84 11.14 -3.61 -7.62
N TRP A 85 11.71 -2.43 -7.90
CA TRP A 85 11.10 -1.15 -7.59
C TRP A 85 9.76 -0.91 -8.33
N LEU A 86 9.60 -1.45 -9.54
CA LEU A 86 8.34 -1.37 -10.30
C LEU A 86 7.19 -2.16 -9.67
N ILE A 87 7.48 -3.08 -8.76
CA ILE A 87 6.47 -3.82 -8.00
C ILE A 87 6.36 -3.24 -6.59
N VAL A 88 7.49 -3.05 -5.92
CA VAL A 88 7.54 -2.60 -4.52
C VAL A 88 6.91 -1.23 -4.34
N PHE A 89 7.19 -0.27 -5.23
CA PHE A 89 6.63 1.08 -5.08
C PHE A 89 5.11 1.11 -5.27
N PRO A 90 4.51 0.58 -6.36
CA PRO A 90 3.05 0.52 -6.48
C PRO A 90 2.39 -0.31 -5.38
N MET A 91 3.00 -1.39 -4.93
CA MET A 91 2.46 -2.19 -3.83
C MET A 91 2.55 -1.48 -2.49
N TRP A 92 3.58 -0.68 -2.25
CA TRP A 92 3.68 0.16 -1.06
C TRP A 92 2.58 1.21 -1.06
N VAL A 93 2.43 2.00 -2.14
CA VAL A 93 1.33 2.98 -2.27
C VAL A 93 -0.04 2.30 -2.16
N GLY A 94 -0.25 1.20 -2.90
CA GLY A 94 -1.49 0.43 -2.87
C GLY A 94 -1.81 -0.15 -1.49
N THR A 95 -0.80 -0.59 -0.73
CA THR A 95 -1.01 -1.03 0.67
C THR A 95 -1.56 0.10 1.51
N GLY A 96 -0.99 1.30 1.40
CA GLY A 96 -1.43 2.46 2.17
C GLY A 96 -2.84 2.94 1.84
N LEU A 97 -3.24 2.84 0.57
CA LEU A 97 -4.61 3.19 0.14
C LEU A 97 -5.63 2.11 0.53
N LEU A 98 -5.29 0.84 0.33
CA LEU A 98 -6.27 -0.25 0.37
C LEU A 98 -6.38 -0.93 1.73
N ALA A 99 -5.31 -1.00 2.52
CA ALA A 99 -5.37 -1.65 3.83
C ALA A 99 -6.37 -0.97 4.78
N PRO A 100 -6.44 0.38 4.88
CA PRO A 100 -7.47 1.02 5.68
C PRO A 100 -8.89 0.70 5.20
N ILE A 101 -9.13 0.68 3.89
CA ILE A 101 -10.44 0.33 3.31
C ILE A 101 -10.83 -1.10 3.66
N VAL A 102 -9.90 -2.06 3.52
CA VAL A 102 -10.16 -3.47 3.82
C VAL A 102 -10.45 -3.69 5.31
N VAL A 103 -9.70 -3.04 6.20
CA VAL A 103 -9.90 -3.14 7.65
C VAL A 103 -11.21 -2.48 8.06
N SER A 104 -11.56 -1.35 7.46
CA SER A 104 -12.78 -0.60 7.76
C SER A 104 -14.03 -1.10 7.02
N ALA A 105 -13.92 -2.17 6.22
CA ALA A 105 -15.02 -2.67 5.39
C ALA A 105 -16.33 -2.94 6.15
N PRO A 106 -16.33 -3.47 7.39
CA PRO A 106 -17.57 -3.62 8.16
C PRO A 106 -18.27 -2.29 8.45
N ALA A 107 -17.52 -1.25 8.83
CA ALA A 107 -18.07 0.08 9.11
C ALA A 107 -18.62 0.74 7.84
N ILE A 108 -17.89 0.60 6.72
CA ILE A 108 -18.32 1.06 5.40
C ILE A 108 -19.63 0.38 4.98
N GLY A 109 -19.74 -0.93 5.17
CA GLY A 109 -20.96 -1.69 4.90
C GLY A 109 -22.13 -1.24 5.77
N THR A 110 -21.91 -1.01 7.07
CA THR A 110 -22.93 -0.48 7.98
C THR A 110 -23.47 0.86 7.52
N ASP A 111 -22.60 1.79 7.11
CA ASP A 111 -23.02 3.08 6.55
C ASP A 111 -23.94 2.91 5.34
N PHE A 112 -23.58 2.03 4.40
CA PHE A 112 -24.40 1.77 3.22
C PHE A 112 -25.78 1.20 3.55
N LEU A 113 -25.87 0.39 4.61
CA LEU A 113 -27.13 -0.20 5.06
C LEU A 113 -28.00 0.80 5.86
N ALA A 114 -27.37 1.66 6.67
CA ALA A 114 -28.07 2.52 7.62
C ALA A 114 -28.44 3.90 7.04
N ALA A 115 -27.50 4.55 6.36
CA ALA A 115 -27.65 5.91 5.85
C ALA A 115 -27.78 5.95 4.32
N GLY A 116 -27.59 4.81 3.66
CA GLY A 116 -27.43 4.74 2.22
C GLY A 116 -26.09 5.29 1.76
N SER A 117 -25.96 5.44 0.45
CA SER A 117 -24.69 5.71 -0.24
C SER A 117 -24.76 6.96 -1.12
N ALA A 118 -25.79 7.79 -0.90
CA ALA A 118 -25.98 9.05 -1.59
C ALA A 118 -24.86 10.01 -1.21
N ASN A 119 -23.84 10.08 -2.05
CA ASN A 119 -22.97 11.24 -2.14
C ASN A 119 -23.71 12.17 -3.12
N GLY A 120 -24.08 13.39 -2.76
CA GLY A 120 -25.13 14.18 -3.44
C GLY A 120 -25.14 14.23 -4.99
N ALA A 121 -24.00 14.01 -5.64
CA ALA A 121 -23.86 13.96 -7.11
C ALA A 121 -23.89 12.54 -7.75
N LEU A 122 -24.00 11.46 -6.97
CA LEU A 122 -23.96 10.07 -7.42
C LEU A 122 -25.21 9.27 -7.01
N ALA A 123 -25.62 8.36 -7.89
CA ALA A 123 -26.65 7.39 -7.60
C ALA A 123 -26.19 6.43 -6.47
N PRO A 124 -27.12 5.98 -5.60
CA PRO A 124 -26.75 5.18 -4.43
C PRO A 124 -25.95 3.92 -4.75
N TRP A 125 -26.14 3.26 -5.90
CA TRP A 125 -25.40 2.03 -6.20
C TRP A 125 -23.92 2.26 -6.55
N VAL A 126 -23.53 3.49 -6.92
CA VAL A 126 -22.17 3.78 -7.41
C VAL A 126 -21.14 3.59 -6.32
N THR A 127 -21.29 4.28 -5.18
CA THR A 127 -20.32 4.23 -4.08
C THR A 127 -20.11 2.80 -3.54
N PRO A 128 -21.15 1.98 -3.31
CA PRO A 128 -20.97 0.58 -2.92
C PRO A 128 -20.21 -0.25 -3.95
N VAL A 129 -20.47 -0.06 -5.26
CA VAL A 129 -19.72 -0.76 -6.33
C VAL A 129 -18.25 -0.38 -6.31
N VAL A 130 -17.94 0.90 -6.13
CA VAL A 130 -16.55 1.40 -6.03
C VAL A 130 -15.85 0.79 -4.81
N TYR A 131 -16.46 0.86 -3.63
CA TYR A 131 -15.86 0.33 -2.40
C TYR A 131 -15.75 -1.20 -2.40
N ALA A 132 -16.71 -1.91 -3.01
CA ALA A 132 -16.60 -3.36 -3.21
C ALA A 132 -15.42 -3.71 -4.13
N SER A 133 -15.22 -2.93 -5.20
CA SER A 133 -14.06 -3.09 -6.10
C SER A 133 -12.75 -2.83 -5.35
N PHE A 134 -12.68 -1.80 -4.51
CA PHE A 134 -11.51 -1.52 -3.68
C PHE A 134 -11.23 -2.61 -2.63
N PHE A 135 -12.26 -3.12 -1.97
CA PHE A 135 -12.11 -4.22 -1.03
C PHE A 135 -11.53 -5.46 -1.73
N TRP A 136 -12.13 -5.83 -2.86
CA TRP A 136 -11.67 -6.95 -3.68
C TRP A 136 -10.22 -6.76 -4.15
N GLN A 137 -9.92 -5.57 -4.70
CA GLN A 137 -8.59 -5.17 -5.13
C GLN A 137 -7.58 -5.27 -4.00
N GLY A 138 -7.91 -4.74 -2.80
CA GLY A 138 -7.08 -4.79 -1.62
C GLY A 138 -6.75 -6.21 -1.20
N VAL A 139 -7.76 -7.06 -1.03
CA VAL A 139 -7.56 -8.46 -0.64
C VAL A 139 -6.71 -9.20 -1.69
N ALA A 140 -7.02 -9.03 -2.97
CA ALA A 140 -6.34 -9.73 -4.04
C ALA A 140 -4.86 -9.30 -4.19
N LEU A 141 -4.59 -7.99 -4.25
CA LEU A 141 -3.23 -7.46 -4.40
C LEU A 141 -2.36 -7.77 -3.19
N LEU A 142 -2.85 -7.53 -1.98
CA LEU A 142 -2.06 -7.75 -0.77
C LEU A 142 -1.71 -9.23 -0.60
N THR A 143 -2.68 -10.11 -0.85
CA THR A 143 -2.45 -11.56 -0.83
C THR A 143 -1.44 -11.97 -1.90
N ALA A 144 -1.65 -11.55 -3.16
CA ALA A 144 -0.75 -11.86 -4.25
C ALA A 144 0.67 -11.34 -4.00
N PHE A 145 0.80 -10.15 -3.41
CA PHE A 145 2.09 -9.53 -3.10
C PHE A 145 2.83 -10.29 -2.02
N VAL A 146 2.17 -10.66 -0.91
CA VAL A 146 2.80 -11.46 0.15
C VAL A 146 3.29 -12.80 -0.40
N LEU A 147 2.46 -13.49 -1.19
CA LEU A 147 2.82 -14.76 -1.80
C LEU A 147 3.98 -14.61 -2.81
N HIS A 148 3.94 -13.58 -3.65
CA HIS A 148 5.01 -13.29 -4.61
C HIS A 148 6.32 -12.93 -3.89
N ALA A 149 6.26 -12.08 -2.87
CA ALA A 149 7.40 -11.67 -2.08
C ALA A 149 8.05 -12.85 -1.37
N ARG A 150 7.26 -13.78 -0.82
CA ARG A 150 7.77 -15.00 -0.18
C ARG A 150 8.55 -15.88 -1.13
N VAL A 151 8.18 -15.94 -2.41
CA VAL A 151 8.90 -16.71 -3.43
C VAL A 151 10.12 -15.94 -3.95
N ARG A 152 9.96 -14.64 -4.23
CA ARG A 152 10.96 -13.82 -4.90
C ARG A 152 12.06 -13.32 -3.98
N TRP A 153 11.72 -13.02 -2.74
CA TRP A 153 12.60 -12.38 -1.75
C TRP A 153 12.59 -13.16 -0.43
N THR A 154 12.79 -14.47 -0.49
CA THR A 154 12.86 -15.36 0.68
C THR A 154 13.76 -14.82 1.79
N HIS A 155 14.93 -14.28 1.42
CA HIS A 155 15.91 -13.69 2.33
C HIS A 155 15.39 -12.49 3.14
N VAL A 156 14.35 -11.79 2.67
CA VAL A 156 13.71 -10.71 3.43
C VAL A 156 12.97 -11.29 4.63
N PHE A 157 12.47 -12.52 4.53
CA PHE A 157 11.76 -13.21 5.61
C PHE A 157 12.69 -14.01 6.53
N ASP A 158 13.91 -14.32 6.10
CA ASP A 158 14.95 -14.89 6.95
C ASP A 158 15.56 -13.81 7.84
N THR A 159 14.93 -13.53 8.99
CA THR A 159 15.38 -12.47 9.89
C THR A 159 16.37 -12.99 10.93
N ARG A 160 17.60 -12.45 10.94
CA ARG A 160 18.49 -12.50 12.12
C ARG A 160 18.38 -11.16 12.86
N PRO A 161 18.13 -11.15 14.17
CA PRO A 161 18.10 -9.91 14.93
C PRO A 161 19.48 -9.24 14.89
N SER A 162 19.54 -8.05 14.32
CA SER A 162 20.68 -7.15 14.46
C SER A 162 20.12 -5.77 14.78
N ALA A 163 20.17 -5.41 16.07
CA ALA A 163 19.73 -4.12 16.53
C ALA A 163 20.77 -3.07 16.15
N ARG A 164 20.34 -2.08 15.36
CA ARG A 164 21.12 -0.88 15.04
C ARG A 164 20.16 0.30 15.09
N GLY A 165 20.57 1.40 15.72
CA GLY A 165 19.74 2.60 15.81
C GLY A 165 19.27 3.07 14.43
N VAL A 166 18.04 3.58 14.32
CA VAL A 166 17.40 3.98 13.05
C VAL A 166 18.05 5.21 12.39
N GLY A 167 18.94 5.91 13.10
CA GLY A 167 19.61 7.10 12.60
C GLY A 167 18.70 8.35 12.58
N PRO A 168 19.25 9.53 12.27
CA PRO A 168 18.49 10.79 12.31
C PRO A 168 17.30 10.78 11.35
N ILE A 169 17.45 10.22 10.15
CA ILE A 169 16.37 10.10 9.15
C ILE A 169 15.17 9.35 9.72
N GLY A 170 15.41 8.20 10.37
CA GLY A 170 14.36 7.39 10.97
C GLY A 170 13.71 8.07 12.18
N VAL A 171 14.49 8.80 12.99
CA VAL A 171 13.98 9.59 14.11
C VAL A 171 13.08 10.72 13.62
N THR A 172 13.52 11.50 12.63
CA THR A 172 12.70 12.57 12.02
C THR A 172 11.41 12.01 11.44
N GLY A 173 11.48 10.90 10.70
CA GLY A 173 10.29 10.22 10.18
C GLY A 173 9.33 9.79 11.28
N ALA A 174 9.83 9.24 12.39
CA ALA A 174 9.01 8.81 13.52
C ALA A 174 8.36 9.99 14.27
N VAL A 175 9.07 11.10 14.45
CA VAL A 175 8.52 12.32 15.08
C VAL A 175 7.40 12.91 14.22
N LEU A 176 7.63 13.07 12.92
CA LEU A 176 6.60 13.56 12.01
C LEU A 176 5.39 12.63 11.97
N ALA A 177 5.61 11.31 11.89
CA ALA A 177 4.55 10.30 11.95
C ALA A 177 3.71 10.42 13.23
N PHE A 178 4.34 10.66 14.38
CA PHE A 178 3.63 10.85 15.64
C PHE A 178 2.77 12.11 15.64
N VAL A 179 3.30 13.24 15.17
CA VAL A 179 2.55 14.50 15.05
C VAL A 179 1.33 14.32 14.14
N VAL A 180 1.52 13.68 12.98
CA VAL A 180 0.44 13.39 12.03
C VAL A 180 -0.60 12.46 12.65
N ALA A 181 -0.17 11.40 13.34
CA ALA A 181 -1.08 10.47 14.02
C ALA A 181 -1.97 11.16 15.06
N VAL A 182 -1.41 12.11 15.84
CA VAL A 182 -2.19 12.86 16.83
C VAL A 182 -3.17 13.82 16.17
N GLY A 183 -2.75 14.49 15.09
CA GLY A 183 -3.61 15.38 14.32
C GLY A 183 -4.78 14.64 13.67
N GLU A 184 -4.49 13.61 12.88
CA GLU A 184 -5.51 12.79 12.21
C GLU A 184 -6.47 12.16 13.22
N PHE A 185 -5.97 11.67 14.37
CA PHE A 185 -6.82 11.06 15.39
C PHE A 185 -7.79 12.07 16.02
N ARG A 186 -7.32 13.30 16.27
CA ARG A 186 -8.17 14.39 16.77
C ARG A 186 -9.29 14.69 15.76
N ASP A 187 -8.93 14.87 14.49
CA ASP A 187 -9.86 15.30 13.46
C ASP A 187 -10.93 14.25 13.17
N THR A 188 -10.61 12.97 13.40
CA THR A 188 -11.52 11.84 13.24
C THR A 188 -12.81 11.96 14.08
N PHE A 189 -12.76 12.61 15.25
CA PHE A 189 -13.95 12.78 16.11
C PHE A 189 -14.90 13.90 15.64
N GLY A 190 -14.55 14.64 14.58
CA GLY A 190 -15.44 15.60 13.93
C GLY A 190 -16.35 14.97 12.86
N GLU A 191 -16.16 13.69 12.53
CA GLU A 191 -16.88 13.01 11.46
C GLU A 191 -18.23 12.44 11.92
N GLU A 192 -19.28 12.63 11.10
CA GLU A 192 -20.61 12.09 11.39
C GLU A 192 -20.79 10.64 10.93
N ARG A 193 -20.04 10.24 9.90
CA ARG A 193 -20.15 8.92 9.28
C ARG A 193 -19.25 7.91 9.98
N LEU A 194 -19.84 6.78 10.41
CA LEU A 194 -19.09 5.70 11.10
C LEU A 194 -17.92 5.22 10.25
N ALA A 195 -18.11 5.10 8.94
CA ALA A 195 -17.04 4.69 8.03
C ALA A 195 -15.84 5.65 8.08
N MET A 196 -16.07 6.96 8.09
CA MET A 196 -15.00 7.97 8.12
C MET A 196 -14.29 7.97 9.48
N VAL A 197 -15.05 7.87 10.58
CA VAL A 197 -14.48 7.72 11.93
C VAL A 197 -13.56 6.50 11.99
N VAL A 198 -14.02 5.33 11.54
CA VAL A 198 -13.24 4.10 11.61
C VAL A 198 -12.02 4.14 10.68
N ILE A 199 -12.14 4.71 9.47
CA ILE A 199 -11.00 4.91 8.57
C ILE A 199 -9.95 5.83 9.21
N GLY A 200 -10.35 6.95 9.80
CA GLY A 200 -9.46 7.89 10.48
C GLY A 200 -8.70 7.22 11.63
N ILE A 201 -9.41 6.47 12.49
CA ILE A 201 -8.80 5.66 13.57
C ILE A 201 -7.77 4.67 12.99
N VAL A 202 -8.14 3.92 11.94
CA VAL A 202 -7.24 2.94 11.32
C VAL A 202 -5.99 3.59 10.74
N GLN A 203 -6.11 4.76 10.11
CA GLN A 203 -4.97 5.52 9.58
C GLN A 203 -4.06 6.04 10.70
N SER A 204 -4.64 6.60 11.77
CA SER A 204 -3.88 7.05 12.94
C SER A 204 -3.15 5.89 13.63
N LEU A 205 -3.81 4.73 13.77
CA LEU A 205 -3.19 3.52 14.31
C LEU A 205 -2.07 3.00 13.41
N ALA A 206 -2.23 3.08 12.09
CA ALA A 206 -1.16 2.73 11.14
C ALA A 206 0.04 3.68 11.27
N ALA A 207 -0.19 4.99 11.45
CA ALA A 207 0.87 5.94 11.72
C ALA A 207 1.62 5.61 13.02
N LEU A 208 0.91 5.32 14.11
CA LEU A 208 1.51 4.85 15.38
C LEU A 208 2.22 3.49 15.24
N ALA A 209 1.73 2.62 14.37
CA ALA A 209 2.40 1.37 14.03
C ALA A 209 3.74 1.65 13.34
N ALA A 210 3.84 2.66 12.47
CA ALA A 210 5.09 3.06 11.85
C ALA A 210 6.12 3.54 12.89
N VAL A 211 5.69 4.38 13.84
CA VAL A 211 6.51 4.84 14.98
C VAL A 211 6.99 3.65 15.82
N SER A 212 6.06 2.79 16.21
CA SER A 212 6.34 1.58 17.00
C SER A 212 7.31 0.65 16.26
N GLY A 213 7.14 0.52 14.94
CA GLY A 213 8.01 -0.24 14.07
C GLY A 213 9.45 0.30 14.03
N ALA A 214 9.61 1.63 14.00
CA ALA A 214 10.93 2.27 14.05
C ALA A 214 11.64 2.05 15.39
N VAL A 215 10.91 2.16 16.51
CA VAL A 215 11.43 1.85 17.86
C VAL A 215 11.80 0.37 17.98
N LEU A 216 10.94 -0.53 17.50
CA LEU A 216 11.22 -1.96 17.51
C LEU A 216 12.42 -2.32 16.63
N LEU A 217 12.59 -1.64 15.49
CA LEU A 217 13.74 -1.79 14.61
C LEU A 217 15.04 -1.37 15.31
N SER A 218 15.02 -0.30 16.10
CA SER A 218 16.22 0.16 16.83
C SER A 218 16.61 -0.75 17.99
N VAL A 219 15.62 -1.30 18.71
CA VAL A 219 15.86 -2.12 19.93
C VAL A 219 16.04 -3.59 19.62
N ARG A 220 15.19 -4.17 18.76
CA ARG A 220 15.14 -5.62 18.49
C ARG A 220 15.68 -6.00 17.11
N GLY A 221 16.00 -5.00 16.28
CA GLY A 221 16.40 -5.23 14.91
C GLY A 221 15.25 -5.71 14.03
N ARG A 222 15.59 -6.13 12.81
CA ARG A 222 14.62 -6.54 11.80
C ARG A 222 13.99 -7.90 12.16
N HIS A 223 12.69 -7.91 12.39
CA HIS A 223 11.85 -9.10 12.55
C HIS A 223 10.53 -8.92 11.78
N TRP A 224 9.71 -9.96 11.73
CA TRP A 224 8.48 -9.95 10.94
C TRP A 224 7.51 -8.85 11.38
N LEU A 225 7.32 -8.61 12.69
CA LEU A 225 6.45 -7.53 13.19
C LEU A 225 6.97 -6.15 12.76
N THR A 226 8.26 -5.85 12.98
CA THR A 226 8.86 -4.59 12.49
C THR A 226 8.64 -4.40 10.99
N THR A 227 8.74 -5.46 10.20
CA THR A 227 8.50 -5.39 8.75
C THR A 227 7.05 -5.04 8.45
N VAL A 228 6.08 -5.70 9.09
CA VAL A 228 4.64 -5.44 8.89
C VAL A 228 4.27 -4.02 9.34
N LEU A 229 4.74 -3.62 10.52
CA LEU A 229 4.47 -2.31 11.13
C LEU A 229 5.05 -1.17 10.30
N LEU A 230 6.34 -1.25 9.93
CA LEU A 230 6.98 -0.21 9.12
C LEU A 230 6.42 -0.19 7.70
N TRP A 231 6.19 -1.34 7.06
CA TRP A 231 5.64 -1.39 5.71
C TRP A 231 4.25 -0.73 5.68
N THR A 232 3.33 -1.25 6.47
CA THR A 232 1.91 -0.82 6.45
C THR A 232 1.74 0.58 7.01
N GLY A 233 2.46 0.92 8.08
CA GLY A 233 2.37 2.24 8.70
C GLY A 233 2.96 3.35 7.82
N SER A 234 4.16 3.14 7.27
CA SER A 234 4.77 4.13 6.37
C SER A 234 3.99 4.28 5.07
N SER A 235 3.45 3.17 4.53
CA SER A 235 2.62 3.24 3.33
C SER A 235 1.35 4.02 3.57
N THR A 236 0.66 3.76 4.69
CA THR A 236 -0.61 4.41 5.02
C THR A 236 -0.39 5.91 5.19
N LEU A 237 0.61 6.30 5.99
CA LEU A 237 1.00 7.71 6.17
C LEU A 237 1.22 8.43 4.85
N PHE A 238 2.03 7.86 3.96
CA PHE A 238 2.29 8.49 2.66
C PHE A 238 1.04 8.53 1.80
N ALA A 239 0.34 7.41 1.65
CA ALA A 239 -0.74 7.26 0.70
C ALA A 239 -1.99 8.06 1.07
N SER A 240 -2.39 8.07 2.35
CA SER A 240 -3.54 8.85 2.84
C SER A 240 -3.29 10.35 2.64
N ASN A 241 -2.10 10.81 3.03
CA ASN A 241 -1.74 12.23 2.93
C ASN A 241 -1.50 12.65 1.47
N PHE A 242 -0.91 11.81 0.63
CA PHE A 242 -0.84 12.05 -0.81
C PHE A 242 -2.23 12.18 -1.43
N TRP A 243 -3.16 11.31 -1.04
CA TRP A 243 -4.56 11.38 -1.50
C TRP A 243 -5.26 12.65 -1.00
N ALA A 244 -5.02 13.07 0.24
CA ALA A 244 -5.53 14.33 0.77
C ALA A 244 -4.98 15.54 0.00
N ALA A 245 -3.67 15.59 -0.28
CA ALA A 245 -3.07 16.62 -1.15
C ALA A 245 -3.72 16.65 -2.53
N PHE A 246 -3.96 15.47 -3.12
CA PHE A 246 -4.63 15.37 -4.40
C PHE A 246 -6.06 15.91 -4.33
N GLY A 247 -6.82 15.61 -3.27
CA GLY A 247 -8.16 16.16 -3.06
C GLY A 247 -8.18 17.68 -2.95
N MET A 248 -7.26 18.25 -2.15
CA MET A 248 -7.11 19.69 -1.99
C MET A 248 -6.69 20.40 -3.29
N ALA A 249 -5.72 19.84 -4.03
CA ALA A 249 -5.21 20.47 -5.26
C ALA A 249 -6.11 20.25 -6.48
N ALA A 250 -6.70 19.07 -6.62
CA ALA A 250 -7.25 18.58 -7.88
C ALA A 250 -8.74 18.19 -7.81
N MET A 251 -9.38 18.26 -6.65
CA MET A 251 -10.83 17.99 -6.51
C MET A 251 -11.61 19.17 -5.91
N GLY A 252 -10.98 20.34 -5.79
CA GLY A 252 -11.65 21.57 -5.33
C GLY A 252 -12.10 21.52 -3.88
N ALA A 253 -11.47 20.67 -3.04
CA ALA A 253 -11.72 20.71 -1.60
C ALA A 253 -11.25 22.07 -1.05
N ASP A 254 -12.10 22.70 -0.23
CA ASP A 254 -11.85 24.02 0.34
C ASP A 254 -10.63 23.94 1.27
N SER A 255 -9.47 24.43 0.82
CA SER A 255 -8.19 24.23 1.54
C SER A 255 -7.35 25.51 1.56
N SER A 256 -7.94 26.61 2.03
CA SER A 256 -7.20 27.85 2.30
C SER A 256 -6.33 27.78 3.56
N ASP A 257 -6.49 26.74 4.38
CA ASP A 257 -5.75 26.58 5.63
C ASP A 257 -4.34 26.03 5.41
N THR A 258 -3.33 26.86 5.71
CA THR A 258 -1.91 26.52 5.65
C THR A 258 -1.56 25.33 6.54
N LEU A 259 -2.22 25.17 7.69
CA LEU A 259 -1.92 24.08 8.62
C LEU A 259 -2.27 22.72 8.00
N SER A 260 -3.40 22.62 7.31
CA SER A 260 -3.82 21.42 6.59
C SER A 260 -2.78 20.98 5.54
N TRP A 261 -2.24 21.93 4.76
CA TRP A 261 -1.16 21.64 3.80
C TRP A 261 0.14 21.17 4.47
N LEU A 262 0.51 21.77 5.61
CA LEU A 262 1.70 21.38 6.36
C LEU A 262 1.56 19.97 6.94
N MET A 263 0.39 19.62 7.49
CA MET A 263 0.10 18.28 8.01
C MET A 263 0.19 17.23 6.91
N VAL A 264 -0.39 17.52 5.74
CA VAL A 264 -0.33 16.63 4.58
C VAL A 264 1.09 16.45 4.05
N ALA A 265 1.87 17.53 3.98
CA ALA A 265 3.28 17.44 3.61
C ALA A 265 4.10 16.64 4.64
N ALA A 266 3.84 16.84 5.93
CA ALA A 266 4.47 16.10 7.01
C ALA A 266 4.15 14.60 6.95
N GLY A 267 2.91 14.22 6.67
CA GLY A 267 2.50 12.81 6.52
C GLY A 267 3.17 12.13 5.32
N CYS A 268 3.19 12.81 4.16
CA CYS A 268 3.94 12.36 2.98
C CYS A 268 5.43 12.12 3.30
N LEU A 269 6.07 13.11 3.92
CA LEU A 269 7.49 13.05 4.25
C LEU A 269 7.78 11.97 5.29
N ALA A 270 6.98 11.85 6.35
CA ALA A 270 7.11 10.82 7.37
C ALA A 270 7.07 9.42 6.77
N GLY A 271 6.09 9.15 5.90
CA GLY A 271 5.98 7.88 5.19
C GLY A 271 7.23 7.56 4.35
N LEU A 272 7.72 8.53 3.57
CA LEU A 272 8.94 8.35 2.77
C LEU A 272 10.20 8.10 3.60
N LEU A 273 10.42 8.87 4.67
CA LEU A 273 11.60 8.72 5.53
C LEU A 273 11.61 7.37 6.25
N LEU A 274 10.45 6.91 6.74
CA LEU A 274 10.32 5.61 7.40
C LEU A 274 10.44 4.45 6.41
N ALA A 275 9.87 4.57 5.20
CA ALA A 275 10.03 3.58 4.14
C ALA A 275 11.51 3.47 3.70
N PHE A 276 12.19 4.60 3.53
CA PHE A 276 13.63 4.62 3.22
C PHE A 276 14.46 3.99 4.34
N THR A 277 14.17 4.33 5.59
CA THR A 277 14.83 3.74 6.76
C THR A 277 14.63 2.23 6.80
N PHE A 278 13.42 1.74 6.50
CA PHE A 278 13.14 0.31 6.44
C PHE A 278 13.86 -0.39 5.28
N LEU A 279 13.73 0.13 4.05
CA LEU A 279 14.28 -0.49 2.84
C LEU A 279 15.82 -0.47 2.81
N SER A 280 16.46 0.58 3.34
CA SER A 280 17.91 0.63 3.48
C SER A 280 18.43 -0.50 4.37
N ARG A 281 17.72 -0.85 5.46
CA ARG A 281 18.08 -1.97 6.35
C ARG A 281 17.91 -3.33 5.69
N VAL A 282 16.88 -3.47 4.85
CA VAL A 282 16.70 -4.67 4.03
C VAL A 282 17.87 -4.82 3.07
N ALA A 283 18.24 -3.75 2.36
CA ALA A 283 19.33 -3.76 1.39
C ALA A 283 20.72 -4.04 2.03
N THR A 284 21.04 -3.42 3.17
CA THR A 284 22.31 -3.66 3.87
C THR A 284 22.42 -5.09 4.37
N GLY A 285 21.33 -5.65 4.93
CA GLY A 285 21.32 -7.03 5.42
C GLY A 285 21.50 -8.05 4.30
N SER A 286 21.09 -7.73 3.07
CA SER A 286 21.32 -8.60 1.90
C SER A 286 22.78 -8.57 1.44
N ARG A 287 23.46 -7.40 1.51
CA ARG A 287 24.88 -7.27 1.16
C ARG A 287 25.80 -8.00 2.13
N GLU A 288 25.63 -7.78 3.44
CA GLU A 288 26.44 -8.44 4.48
C GLU A 288 26.36 -9.97 4.40
N ARG A 289 25.20 -10.53 3.99
CA ARG A 289 25.04 -11.96 3.76
C ARG A 289 25.76 -12.48 2.53
N GLN A 290 25.80 -11.68 1.46
CA GLN A 290 26.51 -12.04 0.23
C GLN A 290 28.00 -12.11 0.53
N ASP A 291 28.56 -11.07 1.15
CA ASP A 291 29.97 -11.01 1.53
C ASP A 291 30.38 -12.17 2.45
N SER A 292 29.57 -12.50 3.46
CA SER A 292 29.84 -13.63 4.36
C SER A 292 29.85 -14.99 3.67
N ARG A 293 29.01 -15.18 2.64
CA ARG A 293 28.99 -16.43 1.84
C ARG A 293 30.23 -16.54 0.99
N ASP A 294 30.63 -15.44 0.36
CA ASP A 294 31.79 -15.40 -0.53
C ASP A 294 33.08 -15.67 0.27
N ASP A 295 33.22 -15.11 1.49
CA ASP A 295 34.33 -15.39 2.40
C ASP A 295 34.42 -16.86 2.85
N HIS A 296 33.28 -17.49 3.17
CA HIS A 296 33.25 -18.92 3.53
C HIS A 296 33.67 -19.81 2.36
N THR A 297 33.24 -19.48 1.13
CA THR A 297 33.67 -20.24 -0.07
C THR A 297 35.15 -20.06 -0.37
N ALA A 298 35.69 -18.84 -0.22
CA ALA A 298 37.11 -18.55 -0.42
C ALA A 298 37.98 -19.28 0.61
N THR A 299 37.55 -19.33 1.87
CA THR A 299 38.26 -20.04 2.95
C THR A 299 38.24 -21.55 2.74
N SER A 300 37.09 -22.12 2.35
CA SER A 300 36.96 -23.55 2.04
C SER A 300 37.77 -23.98 0.81
N ALA A 301 37.94 -23.11 -0.18
CA ALA A 301 38.77 -23.39 -1.36
C ALA A 301 40.26 -23.41 -1.03
N ARG A 302 40.73 -22.56 -0.08
CA ARG A 302 42.12 -22.55 0.39
C ARG A 302 42.47 -23.71 1.31
N SER A 303 41.48 -24.33 1.95
CA SER A 303 41.70 -25.45 2.87
C SER A 303 41.66 -26.83 2.19
N LEU A 304 41.55 -26.91 0.86
CA LEU A 304 41.76 -28.16 0.13
C LEU A 304 43.26 -28.46 0.10
N PRO A 305 43.77 -29.44 0.86
CA PRO A 305 45.17 -29.81 0.75
C PRO A 305 45.44 -30.29 -0.69
N HIS A 306 46.52 -29.79 -1.28
CA HIS A 306 47.14 -30.37 -2.46
C HIS A 306 47.56 -31.81 -2.12
N ALA A 307 46.63 -32.75 -2.24
CA ALA A 307 46.90 -34.16 -2.31
C ALA A 307 47.14 -34.52 -3.78
N LEU A 308 48.34 -34.21 -4.26
CA LEU A 308 48.98 -34.83 -5.41
C LEU A 308 50.41 -35.13 -5.02
#